data_AF-A0AAD8SNT8-F1
#
_entry.id   AF-A0AAD8SNT8-F1
#
_cell.length_a   1.000
_cell.length_b   1.000
_cell.length_c   1.000
_cell.angle_alpha   90.00
_cell.angle_beta   90.00
_cell.angle_gamma   90.00
#
_symmetry.space_group_name_H-M   'P 1'
#
loop_
_entity.id
_entity.type
_entity.pdbx_description
1 polymer ?
#
loop_
_entity_poly.entity_id
_entity_poly.type
_entity_poly.pdbx_seq_one_letter_code
_entity_poly.pdbx_strand_id
1 'polypeptide(L)'
;MVSLGDMETEIPIAKILYTQKVTILKRNQHEKPVVTATQLLELMIKSPKSARAEATDLANVVLDGTDRVMLSDENATTTYTELAVDTMYSICLMADHGAVFDLVNKAA
;
A
#
# COMPACT_ATOMS: atom_id res chain seq x y z
N MET A 1 8.72 5.91 7.79
CA MET A 1 8.51 4.68 7.02
C MET A 1 7.79 3.70 7.92
N VAL A 2 6.79 3.01 7.39
CA VAL A 2 6.13 1.84 7.99
C VAL A 2 6.61 0.66 7.17
N SER A 3 7.34 -0.26 7.81
CA SER A 3 7.88 -1.47 7.18
C SER A 3 7.12 -2.67 7.73
N LEU A 4 6.24 -3.25 6.92
CA LEU A 4 5.40 -4.37 7.35
C LEU A 4 6.26 -5.61 7.66
N GLY A 5 7.29 -5.88 6.85
CA GLY A 5 8.22 -6.98 7.06
C GLY A 5 9.00 -6.86 8.38
N ASP A 6 9.46 -5.65 8.74
CA ASP A 6 10.12 -5.46 10.04
C ASP A 6 9.12 -5.65 11.19
N MET A 7 7.90 -5.12 11.05
CA MET A 7 6.83 -5.27 12.05
C MET A 7 6.45 -6.74 12.29
N GLU A 8 6.47 -7.61 11.27
CA GLU A 8 6.24 -9.05 11.44
C GLU A 8 7.25 -9.70 12.39
N THR A 9 8.48 -9.19 12.43
CA THR A 9 9.55 -9.72 13.30
C THR A 9 9.58 -9.08 14.68
N GLU A 10 9.17 -7.82 14.80
CA GLU A 10 9.33 -7.03 16.03
C GLU A 10 8.11 -7.08 16.96
N ILE A 11 6.90 -7.24 16.41
CA ILE A 11 5.65 -7.17 17.19
C ILE A 11 4.71 -8.35 16.88
N PRO A 12 3.81 -8.72 17.81
CA PRO A 12 2.79 -9.73 17.51
C PRO A 12 1.96 -9.35 16.29
N ILE A 13 1.72 -10.31 15.39
CA ILE A 13 0.97 -10.11 14.14
C ILE A 13 -0.36 -9.36 14.35
N ALA A 14 -1.09 -9.67 15.42
CA ALA A 14 -2.36 -9.04 15.77
C ALA A 14 -2.25 -7.53 16.09
N LYS A 15 -1.04 -7.01 16.32
CA LYS A 15 -0.78 -5.59 16.59
C LYS A 15 -0.29 -4.81 15.36
N ILE A 16 0.04 -5.48 14.26
CA ILE A 16 0.60 -4.82 13.07
C ILE A 16 -0.39 -3.79 12.52
N LEU A 17 -1.63 -4.20 12.27
CA LEU A 17 -2.70 -3.33 11.77
C LEU A 17 -2.85 -2.06 12.63
N TYR A 18 -2.93 -2.24 13.95
CA TYR A 18 -3.06 -1.12 14.88
C TYR A 18 -1.85 -0.19 14.81
N THR A 19 -0.63 -0.75 14.80
CA THR A 19 0.62 0.00 14.80
C THR A 19 0.82 0.78 13.50
N GLN A 20 0.50 0.19 12.36
CA GLN A 20 0.49 0.84 11.06
C GLN A 20 -0.44 2.05 11.05
N LYS A 21 -1.73 1.87 11.40
CA LYS A 21 -2.72 2.97 11.40
C LYS A 21 -2.31 4.10 12.33
N VAL A 22 -1.90 3.77 13.57
CA VAL A 22 -1.45 4.79 14.53
C VAL A 22 -0.21 5.53 14.03
N THR A 23 0.72 4.83 13.38
CA THR A 23 1.94 5.46 12.85
C THR A 23 1.62 6.44 11.72
N ILE A 24 0.79 6.04 10.75
CA ILE A 24 0.34 6.90 9.66
C ILE A 24 -0.39 8.12 10.22
N LEU A 25 -1.38 7.93 11.09
CA LEU A 25 -2.14 9.02 11.69
C LEU A 25 -1.26 10.01 12.46
N LYS A 26 -0.33 9.53 13.28
CA LYS A 26 0.61 10.39 14.01
C LYS A 26 1.52 11.17 13.07
N ARG A 27 1.97 10.57 11.97
CA ARG A 27 2.81 11.24 10.98
C ARG A 27 2.05 12.37 10.29
N ASN A 28 0.81 12.10 9.88
CA ASN A 28 -0.07 13.09 9.26
C ASN A 28 -0.36 14.26 10.22
N GLN A 29 -0.63 13.97 11.50
CA GLN A 29 -0.83 15.01 12.54
C GLN A 29 0.39 15.91 12.76
N HIS A 30 1.60 15.43 12.47
CA HIS A 30 2.84 16.19 12.61
C HIS A 30 3.35 16.73 11.28
N GLU A 31 2.55 16.64 10.21
CA GLU A 31 2.91 17.07 8.85
C GLU A 31 4.23 16.43 8.37
N LYS A 32 4.50 15.20 8.83
CA LYS A 32 5.69 14.44 8.46
C LYS A 32 5.33 13.39 7.42
N PRO A 33 6.03 13.34 6.29
CA PRO A 33 5.80 12.29 5.31
C PRO A 33 5.90 10.89 5.90
N VAL A 34 4.99 10.02 5.48
CA VAL A 34 4.98 8.60 5.77
C VAL A 34 5.01 7.81 4.46
N VAL A 35 5.84 6.79 4.46
CA VAL A 35 5.98 5.83 3.34
C VAL A 35 5.66 4.48 3.91
N THR A 36 4.74 3.76 3.30
CA THR A 36 4.48 2.35 3.66
C THR A 36 5.18 1.44 2.65
N ALA A 37 5.87 0.43 3.16
CA ALA A 37 6.80 -0.39 2.40
C ALA A 37 6.66 -1.87 2.78
N THR A 38 7.21 -2.72 1.90
CA THR A 38 7.32 -4.20 2.00
C THR A 38 5.99 -4.95 1.91
N GLN A 39 6.00 -6.08 1.20
CA GLN A 39 4.89 -7.04 1.10
C GLN A 39 3.56 -6.47 0.59
N LEU A 40 3.58 -5.36 -0.16
CA LEU A 40 2.36 -4.72 -0.68
C LEU A 40 1.82 -5.44 -1.92
N LEU A 41 2.68 -6.07 -2.72
CA LEU A 41 2.32 -6.89 -3.88
C LEU A 41 3.19 -8.15 -3.98
N GLU A 42 3.56 -8.74 -2.83
CA GLU A 42 4.52 -9.84 -2.69
C GLU A 42 4.29 -11.01 -3.68
N LEU A 43 3.02 -11.42 -3.88
CA LEU A 43 2.69 -12.50 -4.81
C LEU A 43 3.15 -12.19 -6.25
N MET A 44 3.23 -10.92 -6.62
CA MET A 44 3.64 -10.48 -7.95
C MET A 44 5.13 -10.75 -8.25
N ILE A 45 5.93 -11.13 -7.25
CA ILE A 45 7.29 -11.65 -7.48
C ILE A 45 7.26 -12.91 -8.38
N LYS A 46 6.24 -13.74 -8.22
CA LYS A 46 6.11 -15.05 -8.90
C LYS A 46 4.85 -15.21 -9.74
N SER A 47 3.99 -14.19 -9.78
CA SER A 47 2.67 -14.24 -10.43
C SER A 47 2.40 -12.95 -11.20
N PRO A 48 1.75 -12.99 -12.37
CA PRO A 48 1.31 -11.77 -13.06
C PRO A 48 0.12 -11.09 -12.36
N LYS A 49 -0.46 -11.69 -11.31
CA LYS A 49 -1.61 -11.15 -10.57
C LYS A 49 -1.32 -11.11 -9.09
N SER A 50 -1.68 -9.99 -8.47
CA SER A 50 -1.68 -9.84 -7.01
C SER A 50 -2.79 -10.65 -6.36
N ALA A 51 -2.63 -10.95 -5.08
CA ALA A 51 -3.69 -11.53 -4.28
C ALA A 51 -4.76 -10.46 -3.98
N ARG A 52 -6.02 -10.89 -3.79
CA ARG A 52 -7.09 -9.99 -3.35
C ARG A 52 -6.74 -9.30 -2.03
N ALA A 53 -6.09 -10.02 -1.12
CA ALA A 53 -5.68 -9.49 0.17
C ALA A 53 -4.65 -8.36 0.02
N GLU A 54 -3.61 -8.57 -0.79
CA GLU A 54 -2.56 -7.57 -1.08
C GLU A 54 -3.15 -6.30 -1.71
N ALA A 55 -4.00 -6.46 -2.73
CA ALA A 55 -4.63 -5.31 -3.38
C ALA A 55 -5.53 -4.52 -2.41
N THR A 56 -6.24 -5.22 -1.53
CA THR A 56 -7.10 -4.57 -0.52
C THR A 56 -6.26 -3.91 0.57
N ASP A 57 -5.14 -4.50 0.96
CA ASP A 57 -4.24 -3.92 1.95
C ASP A 57 -3.59 -2.64 1.43
N LEU A 58 -3.03 -2.68 0.22
CA LEU A 58 -2.50 -1.50 -0.47
C LEU A 58 -3.53 -0.36 -0.57
N ALA A 59 -4.76 -0.67 -0.97
CA ALA A 59 -5.84 0.32 -1.02
C ALA A 59 -6.13 0.93 0.35
N ASN A 60 -6.18 0.12 1.41
CA ASN A 60 -6.42 0.62 2.77
C ASN A 60 -5.29 1.51 3.27
N VAL A 61 -4.03 1.20 2.91
CA VAL A 61 -2.89 2.03 3.29
C VAL A 61 -2.98 3.43 2.64
N VAL A 62 -3.47 3.51 1.41
CA VAL A 62 -3.74 4.79 0.72
C VAL A 62 -4.88 5.52 1.42
N LEU A 63 -5.99 4.84 1.73
CA LEU A 63 -7.12 5.42 2.46
C LEU A 63 -6.76 5.90 3.88
N ASP A 64 -5.80 5.24 4.53
CA ASP A 64 -5.26 5.66 5.82
C ASP A 64 -4.45 6.98 5.73
N GLY A 65 -4.13 7.41 4.51
CA GLY A 65 -3.44 8.66 4.23
C GLY A 65 -1.92 8.52 4.22
N THR A 66 -1.39 7.42 3.68
CA THR A 66 0.05 7.35 3.40
C THR A 66 0.44 8.29 2.27
N ASP A 67 1.59 8.97 2.35
CA ASP A 67 2.03 9.86 1.27
C ASP A 67 2.59 9.07 0.08
N ARG A 68 3.24 7.93 0.35
CA ARG A 68 3.86 7.09 -0.67
C ARG A 68 3.80 5.62 -0.29
N VAL A 69 3.76 4.79 -1.32
CA VAL A 69 3.91 3.34 -1.22
C VAL A 69 5.18 2.91 -1.93
N MET A 70 5.78 1.81 -1.49
CA MET A 70 7.05 1.31 -2.00
C MET A 70 6.93 -0.18 -2.31
N LEU A 71 7.27 -0.56 -3.55
CA LEU A 71 7.59 -1.94 -3.90
C LEU A 71 9.00 -2.25 -3.38
N SER A 72 9.16 -3.39 -2.72
CA SER A 72 10.43 -3.92 -2.24
C SER A 72 10.92 -4.98 -3.21
N ASP A 73 10.92 -6.26 -2.84
CA ASP A 73 11.43 -7.34 -3.68
C ASP A 73 10.61 -7.54 -4.96
N GLU A 74 9.39 -7.00 -5.02
CA GLU A 74 8.56 -6.97 -6.22
C GLU A 74 9.22 -6.21 -7.39
N ASN A 75 10.12 -5.26 -7.08
CA ASN A 75 10.86 -4.49 -8.07
C ASN A 75 12.19 -5.14 -8.51
N ALA A 76 12.65 -6.18 -7.80
CA ALA A 76 13.99 -6.73 -7.96
C ALA A 76 13.97 -7.98 -8.86
N THR A 77 14.40 -7.84 -10.13
CA THR A 77 14.72 -8.97 -11.02
C THR A 77 13.56 -9.95 -11.32
N THR A 78 12.31 -9.53 -11.18
CA THR A 78 11.13 -10.36 -11.47
C THR A 78 10.65 -10.12 -12.90
N THR A 79 10.02 -11.12 -13.51
CA THR A 79 9.44 -11.01 -14.87
C THR A 79 8.29 -9.98 -14.94
N TYR A 80 7.76 -9.55 -13.79
CA TYR A 80 6.52 -8.77 -13.71
C TYR A 80 6.72 -7.37 -13.11
N THR A 81 7.94 -6.85 -13.02
CA THR A 81 8.23 -5.53 -12.42
C THR A 81 7.35 -4.40 -12.98
N GLU A 82 7.27 -4.26 -14.31
CA GLU A 82 6.42 -3.23 -14.94
C GLU A 82 4.95 -3.42 -14.59
N LEU A 83 4.46 -4.66 -14.66
CA LEU A 83 3.08 -5.00 -14.33
C LEU A 83 2.75 -4.76 -12.85
N ALA A 84 3.71 -4.97 -11.95
CA ALA A 84 3.56 -4.67 -10.52
C ALA A 84 3.44 -3.16 -10.27
N VAL A 85 4.25 -2.34 -10.98
CA VAL A 85 4.14 -0.87 -10.93
C VAL A 85 2.78 -0.41 -11.45
N ASP A 86 2.32 -0.92 -12.61
CA ASP A 86 1.02 -0.57 -13.19
C ASP A 86 -0.15 -1.00 -12.29
N THR A 87 -0.04 -2.17 -11.66
CA THR A 87 -1.04 -2.68 -10.71
C THR A 87 -1.09 -1.81 -9.47
N MET A 88 0.07 -1.46 -8.89
CA MET A 88 0.17 -0.56 -7.75
C MET A 88 -0.43 0.81 -8.07
N TYR A 89 -0.06 1.39 -9.23
CA TYR A 89 -0.59 2.66 -9.71
C TYR A 89 -2.12 2.63 -9.81
N SER A 90 -2.67 1.58 -10.44
CA SER A 90 -4.11 1.43 -10.61
C SER A 90 -4.86 1.34 -9.28
N ILE A 91 -4.30 0.60 -8.31
CA ILE A 91 -4.90 0.48 -6.98
C ILE A 91 -4.83 1.81 -6.23
N CYS A 92 -3.68 2.49 -6.24
CA CYS A 92 -3.53 3.79 -5.59
C CYS A 92 -4.47 4.83 -6.19
N LEU A 93 -4.59 4.87 -7.53
CA LEU A 93 -5.49 5.79 -8.22
C LEU A 93 -6.95 5.54 -7.84
N MET A 94 -7.37 4.29 -7.72
CA MET A 94 -8.75 3.96 -7.33
C MET A 94 -9.02 4.22 -5.84
N ALA A 95 -8.01 4.06 -4.98
CA ALA A 95 -8.14 4.27 -3.53
C ALA A 95 -8.05 5.74 -3.13
N ASP A 96 -7.46 6.61 -3.96
CA ASP A 96 -7.39 8.03 -3.69
C ASP A 96 -8.81 8.63 -3.60
N HIS A 97 -9.15 9.20 -2.45
CA HIS A 97 -10.45 9.79 -2.16
C HIS A 97 -10.85 10.87 -3.19
N GLY A 98 -9.89 11.62 -3.73
CA GLY A 98 -10.15 12.59 -4.79
C GLY A 98 -10.66 11.92 -6.06
N ALA A 99 -10.04 10.80 -6.45
CA ALA A 99 -10.47 10.02 -7.60
C ALA A 99 -11.82 9.33 -7.38
N VAL A 100 -12.10 8.82 -6.17
CA VAL A 100 -13.40 8.24 -5.84
C VAL A 100 -14.52 9.28 -5.97
N PHE A 101 -14.33 10.49 -5.44
CA PHE A 101 -15.31 11.57 -5.54
C PHE A 101 -15.51 12.00 -7.00
N ASP A 102 -14.43 12.14 -7.77
CA ASP A 102 -14.49 12.48 -9.19
C ASP A 102 -15.21 11.42 -10.04
N LEU A 103 -15.00 10.14 -9.75
CA LEU A 103 -15.67 9.03 -10.44
C LEU A 103 -17.18 9.01 -10.17
N VAL A 104 -17.59 9.21 -8.92
CA VAL A 104 -19.00 9.28 -8.55
C VAL A 104 -19.68 10.47 -9.24
N ASN A 105 -19.02 11.63 -9.30
CA ASN A 105 -19.58 12.83 -9.93
C ASN A 105 -19.59 12.78 -11.47
N LYS A 106 -18.66 12.04 -12.11
CA LYS A 106 -18.67 11.83 -13.57
C LYS A 106 -19.66 10.76 -14.04
N ALA A 107 -20.09 9.88 -13.14
CA ALA A 107 -21.06 8.83 -13.43
C ALA A 107 -22.54 9.27 -13.22
N ALA A 108 -22.75 10.52 -12.79
CA ALA A 108 -24.06 11.17 -12.64
C ALA A 108 -24.36 12.08 -13.83
#